data_AF-A0A0T5VKV6-F1
#
_entry.id   AF-A0A0T5VKV6-F1
#
_cell.length_a   1.000
_cell.length_b   1.000
_cell.length_c   1.000
_cell.angle_alpha   90.00
_cell.angle_beta   90.00
_cell.angle_gamma   90.00
#
_symmetry.space_group_name_H-M   'P 1'
#
loop_
_entity.id
_entity.type
_entity.pdbx_description
1 polymer ?
#
loop_
_entity_poly.entity_id
_entity_poly.type
_entity_poly.pdbx_seq_one_letter_code
_entity_poly.pdbx_strand_id
1 'polypeptide(L)'
;MILQLENFHKSNEILYVLHAIHQNNGKSVSKIALQKLLYLSAALAPIKEIILSIIRFQRIQRGPYSKDIQNIVDHLVAYGLVEITEFKVIKDKNAFAVYEISDGGKNAVSKLLKYSVEAEKYWWISCISRLSLMYAALDSADDDEEFEGLDKIVRIVYQDYTFKETKENSYFRALIDFDDTDQPTAKTIEFVKDYIEQNRNMFSFMNERFEAELILTAFFNHFYNNYLIEYSV
;
A
#
# COMPACT_ATOMS: atom_id res chain seq x y z
N MET A 1 5.79 42.48 -15.63
CA MET A 1 5.29 41.13 -15.95
C MET A 1 5.18 40.25 -14.70
N ILE A 2 6.26 39.98 -13.96
CA ILE A 2 6.22 39.17 -12.70
C ILE A 2 5.27 39.77 -11.65
N LEU A 3 5.38 41.08 -11.41
CA LEU A 3 4.51 41.83 -10.49
C LEU A 3 3.01 41.77 -10.88
N GLN A 4 2.70 41.65 -12.17
CA GLN A 4 1.32 41.56 -12.63
C GLN A 4 0.75 40.16 -12.39
N LEU A 5 1.54 39.11 -12.65
CA LEU A 5 1.18 37.71 -12.36
C LEU A 5 0.93 37.48 -10.87
N GLU A 6 1.80 37.99 -9.98
CA GLU A 6 1.57 37.90 -8.53
C GLU A 6 0.29 38.60 -8.08
N ASN A 7 -0.03 39.73 -8.70
CA ASN A 7 -1.27 40.45 -8.43
C ASN A 7 -2.50 39.67 -8.92
N PHE A 8 -2.40 38.89 -9.99
CA PHE A 8 -3.48 37.99 -10.44
C PHE A 8 -3.73 36.84 -9.47
N HIS A 9 -2.68 36.16 -8.98
CA HIS A 9 -2.85 35.07 -8.02
C HIS A 9 -3.49 35.54 -6.71
N LYS A 10 -3.01 36.66 -6.15
CA LYS A 10 -3.59 37.27 -4.94
C LYS A 10 -5.03 37.73 -5.17
N SER A 11 -5.34 38.22 -6.37
CA SER A 11 -6.72 38.59 -6.74
C SER A 11 -7.63 37.37 -6.75
N ASN A 12 -7.17 36.23 -7.28
CA ASN A 12 -7.94 34.98 -7.29
C ASN A 12 -8.22 34.48 -5.88
N GLU A 13 -7.23 34.49 -4.98
CA GLU A 13 -7.41 34.06 -3.59
C GLU A 13 -8.43 34.94 -2.84
N ILE A 14 -8.37 36.26 -3.05
CA ILE A 14 -9.34 37.20 -2.48
C ILE A 14 -10.75 36.92 -3.04
N LEU A 15 -10.86 36.67 -4.34
CA LEU A 15 -12.13 36.27 -4.96
C LEU A 15 -12.65 34.95 -4.40
N TYR A 16 -11.77 33.95 -4.16
CA TYR A 16 -12.15 32.68 -3.56
C TYR A 16 -12.71 32.87 -2.15
N VAL A 17 -12.07 33.70 -1.32
CA VAL A 17 -12.56 33.99 0.03
C VAL A 17 -13.89 34.74 -0.02
N LEU A 18 -14.01 35.79 -0.83
CA LEU A 18 -15.26 36.56 -0.95
C LEU A 18 -16.41 35.69 -1.45
N HIS A 19 -16.15 34.87 -2.48
CA HIS A 19 -17.12 33.93 -3.00
C HIS A 19 -17.52 32.90 -1.94
N ALA A 20 -16.55 32.28 -1.24
CA ALA A 20 -16.82 31.32 -0.19
C ALA A 20 -17.69 31.93 0.93
N ILE A 21 -17.41 33.16 1.36
CA ILE A 21 -18.23 33.81 2.39
C ILE A 21 -19.64 34.11 1.88
N HIS A 22 -19.78 34.60 0.64
CA HIS A 22 -21.09 34.85 0.03
C HIS A 22 -21.93 33.57 -0.05
N GLN A 23 -21.34 32.46 -0.52
CA GLN A 23 -21.99 31.14 -0.58
C GLN A 23 -22.46 30.63 0.78
N ASN A 24 -21.78 31.02 1.86
CA ASN A 24 -22.14 30.67 3.22
C ASN A 24 -23.05 31.74 3.88
N ASN A 25 -23.83 32.50 3.09
CA ASN A 25 -24.75 33.57 3.51
C ASN A 25 -24.12 34.72 4.31
N GLY A 26 -22.80 34.87 4.22
CA GLY A 26 -22.12 36.06 4.71
C GLY A 26 -22.45 37.26 3.83
N LYS A 27 -22.70 38.42 4.44
CA LYS A 27 -23.12 39.62 3.70
C LYS A 27 -21.94 40.31 3.00
N SER A 28 -21.02 40.86 3.77
CA SER A 28 -19.85 41.58 3.26
C SER A 28 -18.65 41.32 4.15
N VAL A 29 -17.46 41.25 3.54
CA VAL A 29 -16.21 40.95 4.24
C VAL A 29 -15.35 42.20 4.22
N SER A 30 -14.94 42.66 5.40
CA SER A 30 -14.02 43.78 5.49
C SER A 30 -12.63 43.40 4.98
N LYS A 31 -11.86 44.39 4.54
CA LYS A 31 -10.45 44.18 4.12
C LYS A 31 -9.63 43.49 5.21
N ILE A 32 -9.85 43.82 6.47
CA ILE A 32 -9.15 43.22 7.61
C ILE A 32 -9.53 41.74 7.74
N ALA A 33 -10.82 41.41 7.62
CA ALA A 33 -11.27 40.02 7.68
C ALA A 33 -10.71 39.19 6.51
N LEU A 34 -10.67 39.73 5.29
CA LEU A 34 -10.04 39.08 4.14
C LEU A 34 -8.56 38.75 4.41
N GLN A 35 -7.80 39.72 4.92
CA GLN A 35 -6.40 39.52 5.26
C GLN A 35 -6.20 38.45 6.33
N LYS A 36 -7.09 38.37 7.32
CA LYS A 36 -7.02 37.35 8.39
C LYS A 36 -7.44 35.97 7.94
N LEU A 37 -8.42 35.85 7.05
CA LEU A 37 -8.85 34.56 6.49
C LEU A 37 -7.80 33.95 5.57
N LEU A 38 -7.20 34.76 4.69
CA LEU A 38 -6.09 34.31 3.86
C LEU A 38 -4.86 33.93 4.70
N TYR A 39 -4.57 34.74 5.72
CA TYR A 39 -3.51 34.43 6.68
C TYR A 39 -3.76 33.11 7.42
N LEU A 40 -4.99 32.84 7.87
CA LEU A 40 -5.35 31.57 8.53
C LEU A 40 -5.31 30.38 7.57
N SER A 41 -5.79 30.54 6.34
CA SER A 41 -5.72 29.49 5.32
C SER A 41 -4.28 29.09 5.02
N ALA A 42 -3.37 30.06 4.93
CA ALA A 42 -1.95 29.80 4.77
C ALA A 42 -1.31 29.22 6.04
N ALA A 43 -1.69 29.71 7.22
CA ALA A 43 -1.15 29.26 8.50
C ALA A 43 -1.58 27.82 8.87
N LEU A 44 -2.75 27.37 8.40
CA LEU A 44 -3.27 26.02 8.64
C LEU A 44 -2.97 25.04 7.51
N ALA A 45 -2.34 25.47 6.40
CA ALA A 45 -1.91 24.60 5.32
C ALA A 45 -1.02 23.42 5.79
N PRO A 46 -0.12 23.57 6.78
CA PRO A 46 0.65 22.45 7.32
C PRO A 46 -0.20 21.30 7.90
N ILE A 47 -1.44 21.54 8.36
CA ILE A 47 -2.36 20.49 8.86
C ILE A 47 -2.91 19.65 7.69
N LYS A 48 -3.12 20.27 6.53
CA LYS A 48 -3.53 19.58 5.30
C LYS A 48 -2.46 18.57 4.86
N GLU A 49 -1.19 18.93 4.92
CA GLU A 49 -0.08 18.03 4.55
C GLU A 49 0.14 16.90 5.56
N ILE A 50 -0.13 17.12 6.86
CA ILE A 50 -0.08 16.06 7.89
C ILE A 50 -1.27 15.08 7.74
N ILE A 51 -2.45 15.59 7.38
CA ILE A 51 -3.59 14.74 6.98
C ILE A 51 -3.17 13.89 5.76
N LEU A 52 -2.56 14.48 4.72
CA LEU A 52 -2.11 13.78 3.51
C LEU A 52 -0.92 12.82 3.73
N SER A 53 -0.02 13.09 4.68
CA SER A 53 1.15 12.24 4.97
C SER A 53 0.83 11.04 5.85
N ILE A 54 -0.21 11.13 6.70
CA ILE A 54 -0.79 9.95 7.35
C ILE A 54 -1.55 9.14 6.31
N ILE A 55 -2.21 9.80 5.35
CA ILE A 55 -2.86 9.15 4.20
C ILE A 55 -1.86 8.42 3.26
N ARG A 56 -0.57 8.79 3.25
CA ARG A 56 0.52 8.05 2.55
C ARG A 56 1.14 6.88 3.33
N PHE A 57 0.75 6.72 4.60
CA PHE A 57 0.77 5.45 5.31
C PHE A 57 2.02 4.57 5.15
N GLN A 58 3.09 4.99 5.82
CA GLN A 58 4.18 4.15 6.34
C GLN A 58 4.46 2.83 5.59
N ARG A 59 4.97 2.96 4.36
CA ARG A 59 5.57 1.84 3.61
C ARG A 59 6.91 1.47 4.25
N ILE A 60 7.07 0.22 4.67
CA ILE A 60 8.39 -0.32 5.01
C ILE A 60 8.95 -0.91 3.71
N GLN A 61 10.11 -0.43 3.25
CA GLN A 61 10.81 -1.06 2.15
C GLN A 61 11.20 -2.49 2.57
N ARG A 62 10.79 -3.48 1.77
CA ARG A 62 11.09 -4.89 2.00
C ARG A 62 11.40 -5.56 0.68
N GLY A 63 12.45 -6.35 0.65
CA GLY A 63 12.63 -7.37 -0.37
C GLY A 63 11.77 -8.61 -0.07
N PRO A 64 11.68 -9.52 -1.04
CA PRO A 64 11.00 -10.82 -0.92
C PRO A 64 11.61 -11.75 0.14
N TYR A 65 12.84 -11.48 0.56
CA TYR A 65 13.57 -12.27 1.54
C TYR A 65 14.10 -11.35 2.64
N SER A 66 13.94 -11.72 3.90
CA SER A 66 14.49 -10.96 5.01
C SER A 66 14.86 -11.89 6.15
N LYS A 67 16.17 -11.93 6.49
CA LYS A 67 16.68 -12.68 7.64
C LYS A 67 16.13 -12.15 8.96
N ASP A 68 15.77 -10.87 9.01
CA ASP A 68 15.23 -10.24 10.20
C ASP A 68 13.83 -10.75 10.54
N ILE A 69 13.04 -11.17 9.54
CA ILE A 69 11.72 -11.75 9.77
C ILE A 69 11.83 -13.01 10.64
N GLN A 70 12.80 -13.88 10.36
CA GLN A 70 13.03 -15.09 11.16
C GLN A 70 13.32 -14.73 12.62
N ASN A 71 14.27 -13.83 12.85
CA ASN A 71 14.65 -13.39 14.21
C ASN A 71 13.47 -12.73 14.94
N ILE A 72 12.68 -11.90 14.25
CA ILE A 72 11.51 -11.23 14.84
C ILE A 72 10.46 -12.27 15.23
N VAL A 73 10.19 -13.25 14.37
CA VAL A 73 9.23 -14.32 14.67
C VAL A 73 9.70 -15.14 15.86
N ASP A 74 10.99 -15.49 15.94
CA ASP A 74 11.56 -16.22 17.07
C ASP A 74 11.44 -15.41 18.39
N HIS A 75 11.62 -14.09 18.34
CA HIS A 75 11.36 -13.22 19.49
C HIS A 75 9.88 -13.21 19.88
N LEU A 76 8.95 -13.13 18.92
CA LEU A 76 7.51 -13.16 19.18
C LEU A 76 7.08 -14.50 19.80
N VAL A 77 7.72 -15.60 19.40
CA VAL A 77 7.56 -16.91 20.04
C VAL A 77 8.05 -16.87 21.49
N ALA A 78 9.24 -16.31 21.74
CA ALA A 78 9.78 -16.18 23.10
C ALA A 78 8.90 -15.31 24.02
N TYR A 79 8.19 -14.32 23.47
CA TYR A 79 7.22 -13.49 24.19
C TYR A 79 5.82 -14.11 24.32
N GLY A 80 5.61 -15.32 23.79
CA GLY A 80 4.31 -16.00 23.82
C GLY A 80 3.23 -15.29 22.98
N LEU A 81 3.63 -14.54 21.95
CA LEU A 81 2.73 -13.85 21.02
C LEU A 81 2.48 -14.65 19.72
N VAL A 82 3.38 -15.59 19.41
CA VAL A 82 3.31 -16.51 18.27
C VAL A 82 3.64 -17.91 18.78
N GLU A 83 3.06 -18.94 18.16
CA GLU A 83 3.29 -20.35 18.45
C GLU A 83 3.89 -21.03 17.22
N ILE A 84 4.76 -22.02 17.44
CA ILE A 84 5.25 -22.91 16.39
C ILE A 84 4.34 -24.14 16.40
N THR A 85 3.55 -24.33 15.35
CA THR A 85 2.58 -25.43 15.23
C THR A 85 3.20 -26.66 14.59
N GLU A 86 4.20 -26.46 13.71
CA GLU A 86 4.93 -27.53 13.07
C GLU A 86 6.41 -27.15 12.93
N PHE A 87 7.30 -28.12 13.13
CA PHE A 87 8.73 -27.96 12.89
C PHE A 87 9.30 -29.23 12.26
N LYS A 88 9.91 -29.09 11.09
CA LYS A 88 10.51 -30.18 10.31
C LYS A 88 11.95 -29.85 9.96
N VAL A 89 12.86 -30.78 10.20
CA VAL A 89 14.26 -30.67 9.74
C VAL A 89 14.36 -31.36 8.38
N ILE A 90 14.66 -30.58 7.33
CA ILE A 90 14.85 -31.05 5.96
C ILE A 90 16.35 -31.16 5.71
N LYS A 91 16.87 -32.40 5.62
CA LYS A 91 18.28 -32.80 5.35
C LYS A 91 19.39 -31.79 5.72
N ASP A 92 20.18 -32.18 6.73
CA ASP A 92 21.48 -31.66 7.19
C ASP A 92 21.68 -30.17 7.47
N LYS A 93 20.88 -29.22 6.96
CA LYS A 93 21.00 -27.77 7.32
C LYS A 93 19.72 -26.93 7.22
N ASN A 94 18.63 -27.44 6.65
CA ASN A 94 17.42 -26.64 6.48
C ASN A 94 16.35 -27.07 7.48
N ALA A 95 15.68 -26.10 8.09
CA ALA A 95 14.54 -26.32 8.96
C ALA A 95 13.35 -25.54 8.42
N PHE A 96 12.18 -26.15 8.51
CA PHE A 96 10.90 -25.58 8.16
C PHE A 96 10.08 -25.45 9.43
N ALA A 97 9.49 -24.28 9.65
CA ALA A 97 8.65 -23.99 10.80
C ALA A 97 7.36 -23.35 10.33
N VAL A 98 6.23 -23.81 10.88
CA VAL A 98 4.91 -23.22 10.66
C VAL A 98 4.50 -22.48 11.92
N TYR A 99 3.94 -21.28 11.73
CA TYR A 99 3.64 -20.36 12.80
C TYR A 99 2.15 -20.04 12.86
N GLU A 100 1.63 -19.88 14.08
CA GLU A 100 0.28 -19.40 14.34
C GLU A 100 0.28 -18.27 15.39
N ILE A 101 -0.67 -17.35 15.32
CA ILE A 101 -0.82 -16.31 16.33
C ILE A 101 -1.43 -16.87 17.62
N SER A 102 -0.76 -16.65 18.76
CA SER A 102 -1.27 -17.07 20.07
C SER A 102 -2.42 -16.17 20.55
N ASP A 103 -3.11 -16.56 21.62
CA ASP A 103 -4.10 -15.67 22.26
C ASP A 103 -3.46 -14.38 22.83
N GLY A 104 -2.20 -14.47 23.29
CA GLY A 104 -1.40 -13.31 23.68
C GLY A 104 -1.16 -12.36 22.51
N GLY A 105 -0.82 -12.91 21.34
CA GLY A 105 -0.67 -12.16 20.08
C GLY A 105 -1.97 -11.49 19.65
N LYS A 106 -3.10 -12.22 19.67
CA LYS A 106 -4.42 -11.66 19.35
C LYS A 106 -4.78 -10.47 20.24
N ASN A 107 -4.49 -10.56 21.54
CA ASN A 107 -4.70 -9.46 22.48
C ASN A 107 -3.74 -8.27 22.24
N ALA A 108 -2.49 -8.54 21.83
CA ALA A 108 -1.56 -7.48 21.47
C ALA A 108 -2.03 -6.71 20.23
N VAL A 109 -2.44 -7.43 19.19
CA VAL A 109 -3.01 -6.85 17.96
C VAL A 109 -4.24 -6.01 18.29
N SER A 110 -5.18 -6.51 19.09
CA SER A 110 -6.39 -5.75 19.44
C SER A 110 -6.11 -4.42 20.14
N LYS A 111 -5.00 -4.32 20.89
CA LYS A 111 -4.55 -3.07 21.51
C LYS A 111 -3.88 -2.13 20.50
N LEU A 112 -3.08 -2.67 19.58
CA LEU A 112 -2.41 -1.89 18.53
C LEU A 112 -3.45 -1.25 17.58
N LEU A 113 -4.49 -1.99 17.22
CA LEU A 113 -5.56 -1.49 16.33
C LEU A 113 -6.37 -0.31 16.91
N LYS A 114 -6.14 0.08 18.17
CA LYS A 114 -6.71 1.31 18.74
C LYS A 114 -6.07 2.58 18.17
N TYR A 115 -4.87 2.47 17.61
CA TYR A 115 -4.20 3.57 16.91
C TYR A 115 -4.62 3.56 15.45
N SER A 116 -5.12 4.68 14.94
CA SER A 116 -5.61 4.80 13.55
C SER A 116 -4.53 4.44 12.52
N VAL A 117 -3.27 4.74 12.83
CA VAL A 117 -2.12 4.39 11.99
C VAL A 117 -1.85 2.87 11.97
N GLU A 118 -2.17 2.11 13.00
CA GLU A 118 -2.01 0.64 12.93
C GLU A 118 -3.23 -0.03 12.29
N ALA A 119 -4.41 0.56 12.48
CA ALA A 119 -5.65 0.07 11.89
C ALA A 119 -5.59 0.06 10.35
N GLU A 120 -5.04 1.10 9.72
CA GLU A 120 -4.97 1.14 8.25
C GLU A 120 -3.89 0.25 7.66
N LYS A 121 -2.77 0.10 8.36
CA LYS A 121 -1.74 -0.87 7.99
C LYS A 121 -2.30 -2.29 8.02
N TYR A 122 -3.05 -2.60 9.07
CA TYR A 122 -3.71 -3.89 9.21
C TYR A 122 -4.73 -4.14 8.11
N TRP A 123 -5.56 -3.16 7.76
CA TRP A 123 -6.51 -3.29 6.65
C TRP A 123 -5.80 -3.62 5.33
N TRP A 124 -4.73 -2.89 4.99
CA TRP A 124 -3.96 -3.14 3.77
C TRP A 124 -3.35 -4.55 3.74
N ILE A 125 -2.68 -4.96 4.82
CA ILE A 125 -2.10 -6.31 4.95
C ILE A 125 -3.18 -7.38 4.84
N SER A 126 -4.35 -7.16 5.48
CA SER A 126 -5.48 -8.09 5.41
C SER A 126 -6.00 -8.26 3.97
N CYS A 127 -6.06 -7.19 3.18
CA CYS A 127 -6.44 -7.27 1.77
C CYS A 127 -5.48 -8.15 0.96
N ILE A 128 -4.18 -7.92 1.12
CA ILE A 128 -3.13 -8.72 0.47
C ILE A 128 -3.23 -10.19 0.90
N SER A 129 -3.38 -10.47 2.20
CA SER A 129 -3.48 -11.84 2.71
C SER A 129 -4.69 -12.60 2.15
N ARG A 130 -5.87 -11.95 2.08
CA ARG A 130 -7.09 -12.58 1.53
C ARG A 130 -6.91 -12.94 0.05
N LEU A 131 -6.40 -12.00 -0.76
CA LEU A 131 -6.15 -12.27 -2.17
C LEU A 131 -5.10 -13.37 -2.32
N SER A 132 -4.03 -13.32 -1.54
CA SER A 132 -2.98 -14.34 -1.58
C SER A 132 -3.52 -15.75 -1.33
N LEU A 133 -4.41 -15.91 -0.34
CA LEU A 133 -5.11 -17.17 -0.07
C LEU A 133 -6.01 -17.61 -1.23
N MET A 134 -6.75 -16.68 -1.82
CA MET A 134 -7.63 -16.99 -2.96
C MET A 134 -6.83 -17.51 -4.16
N TYR A 135 -5.74 -16.84 -4.54
CA TYR A 135 -4.94 -17.28 -5.69
C TYR A 135 -4.16 -18.56 -5.40
N ALA A 136 -3.64 -18.73 -4.18
CA ALA A 136 -3.01 -19.99 -3.77
C ALA A 136 -3.99 -21.19 -3.87
N ALA A 137 -5.29 -20.97 -3.63
CA ALA A 137 -6.33 -21.99 -3.78
C ALA A 137 -6.78 -22.22 -5.23
N LEU A 138 -6.83 -21.17 -6.06
CA LEU A 138 -7.16 -21.25 -7.49
C LEU A 138 -6.13 -22.08 -8.27
N ASP A 139 -4.87 -22.01 -7.84
CA ASP A 139 -3.72 -22.72 -8.38
C ASP A 139 -3.66 -24.20 -7.90
N SER A 140 -4.83 -24.80 -7.67
CA SER A 140 -5.02 -26.21 -7.33
C SER A 140 -5.02 -27.13 -8.56
N ALA A 141 -4.73 -26.57 -9.74
CA ALA A 141 -4.45 -27.36 -10.94
C ALA A 141 -3.13 -28.12 -10.75
N ASP A 142 -3.27 -29.43 -10.75
CA ASP A 142 -2.29 -30.51 -10.51
C ASP A 142 -0.84 -30.27 -11.00
N ASP A 143 0.09 -30.90 -10.27
CA ASP A 143 1.47 -31.27 -10.66
C ASP A 143 2.63 -30.26 -10.51
N ASP A 144 2.66 -29.43 -9.47
CA ASP A 144 3.91 -28.74 -9.11
C ASP A 144 4.29 -28.96 -7.63
N GLU A 145 5.30 -29.82 -7.42
CA GLU A 145 5.82 -30.23 -6.11
C GLU A 145 6.65 -29.13 -5.41
N GLU A 146 6.90 -27.98 -6.04
CA GLU A 146 7.84 -26.97 -5.52
C GLU A 146 7.27 -26.12 -4.37
N PHE A 147 5.97 -25.77 -4.41
CA PHE A 147 5.34 -24.90 -3.39
C PHE A 147 3.96 -25.40 -2.96
N GLU A 148 3.75 -25.51 -1.65
CA GLU A 148 2.48 -25.98 -1.06
C GLU A 148 1.71 -24.86 -0.35
N GLY A 149 0.38 -24.98 -0.32
CA GLY A 149 -0.48 -24.05 0.42
C GLY A 149 -0.28 -22.59 0.02
N LEU A 150 -0.10 -21.70 1.00
CA LEU A 150 0.08 -20.26 0.77
C LEU A 150 1.44 -19.92 0.13
N ASP A 151 2.43 -20.83 0.17
CA ASP A 151 3.75 -20.57 -0.41
C ASP A 151 3.70 -20.42 -1.93
N LYS A 152 2.62 -20.90 -2.57
CA LYS A 152 2.31 -20.64 -3.99
C LYS A 152 2.25 -19.15 -4.34
N ILE A 153 2.08 -18.27 -3.35
CA ILE A 153 2.12 -16.82 -3.55
C ILE A 153 3.44 -16.32 -4.17
N VAL A 154 4.53 -17.08 -4.02
CA VAL A 154 5.83 -16.80 -4.65
C VAL A 154 5.67 -16.58 -6.17
N ARG A 155 4.77 -17.32 -6.82
CA ARG A 155 4.49 -17.21 -8.26
C ARG A 155 3.98 -15.83 -8.63
N ILE A 156 3.09 -15.25 -7.83
CA ILE A 156 2.59 -13.88 -8.04
C ILE A 156 3.68 -12.85 -7.75
N VAL A 157 4.44 -13.02 -6.67
CA VAL A 157 5.55 -12.11 -6.32
C VAL A 157 6.60 -12.07 -7.42
N TYR A 158 6.88 -13.22 -8.06
CA TYR A 158 7.86 -13.30 -9.13
C TYR A 158 7.41 -12.62 -10.41
N GLN A 159 6.14 -12.22 -10.53
CA GLN A 159 5.60 -11.46 -11.64
C GLN A 159 5.59 -9.94 -11.41
N ASP A 160 5.93 -9.49 -10.20
CA ASP A 160 6.14 -8.07 -9.93
C ASP A 160 7.32 -7.54 -10.76
N TYR A 161 7.10 -6.42 -11.45
CA TYR A 161 8.09 -5.82 -12.34
C TYR A 161 9.38 -5.44 -11.61
N THR A 162 9.26 -4.89 -10.40
CA THR A 162 10.41 -4.46 -9.61
C THR A 162 11.23 -5.66 -9.14
N PHE A 163 10.55 -6.72 -8.70
CA PHE A 163 11.16 -7.97 -8.31
C PHE A 163 11.84 -8.65 -9.51
N LYS A 164 11.18 -8.76 -10.67
CA LYS A 164 11.74 -9.39 -11.89
C LYS A 164 13.04 -8.69 -12.31
N GLU A 165 13.00 -7.36 -12.44
CA GLU A 165 14.16 -6.56 -12.81
C GLU A 165 15.30 -6.72 -11.81
N THR A 166 14.99 -6.73 -10.51
CA THR A 166 16.00 -6.92 -9.45
C THR A 166 16.65 -8.31 -9.51
N LYS A 167 15.86 -9.36 -9.79
CA LYS A 167 16.32 -10.75 -9.91
C LYS A 167 17.23 -10.94 -11.13
N GLU A 168 16.84 -10.41 -12.29
CA GLU A 168 17.59 -10.52 -13.54
C GLU A 168 18.94 -9.81 -13.49
N ASN A 169 19.02 -8.69 -12.75
CA ASN A 169 20.26 -7.94 -12.54
C ASN A 169 21.19 -8.54 -11.46
N SER A 170 21.02 -9.81 -11.10
CA SER A 170 21.89 -10.62 -10.23
C SER A 170 22.04 -10.16 -8.77
N TYR A 171 21.09 -9.40 -8.23
CA TYR A 171 21.07 -9.06 -6.81
C TYR A 171 19.76 -9.50 -6.16
N PHE A 172 19.68 -10.74 -5.69
CA PHE A 172 18.62 -11.11 -4.74
C PHE A 172 18.86 -10.39 -3.41
N ARG A 173 18.26 -9.22 -3.23
CA ARG A 173 18.47 -8.34 -2.07
C ARG A 173 17.37 -8.51 -1.02
N ALA A 174 17.76 -8.32 0.24
CA ALA A 174 16.80 -8.28 1.34
C ALA A 174 15.95 -7.00 1.37
N LEU A 175 16.36 -5.98 0.60
CA LEU A 175 15.70 -4.70 0.45
C LEU A 175 15.67 -4.33 -1.04
N ILE A 176 14.48 -3.98 -1.51
CA ILE A 176 14.26 -3.37 -2.83
C ILE A 176 13.92 -1.90 -2.54
N ASP A 177 14.70 -1.00 -3.15
CA ASP A 177 14.38 0.42 -3.10
C ASP A 177 13.23 0.68 -4.05
N PHE A 178 12.14 1.21 -3.51
CA PHE A 178 10.96 1.56 -4.29
C PHE A 178 10.76 3.07 -4.42
N ASP A 179 11.70 3.86 -3.88
CA ASP A 179 11.73 5.31 -4.01
C ASP A 179 12.59 5.74 -5.21
N ASP A 180 13.35 4.81 -5.82
CA ASP A 180 13.98 5.02 -7.11
C ASP A 180 12.90 5.10 -8.19
N THR A 181 12.68 6.30 -8.71
CA THR A 181 11.63 6.66 -9.68
C THR A 181 11.91 6.16 -11.09
N ASP A 182 12.53 4.99 -11.23
CA ASP A 182 12.79 4.35 -12.51
C ASP A 182 11.60 3.49 -12.98
N GLN A 183 11.77 2.93 -14.19
CA GLN A 183 10.78 2.24 -15.04
C GLN A 183 9.69 1.39 -14.31
N PRO A 184 9.97 0.63 -13.23
CA PRO A 184 8.96 -0.19 -12.55
C PRO A 184 7.80 0.59 -11.94
N THR A 185 8.10 1.68 -11.21
CA THR A 185 7.06 2.50 -10.58
C THR A 185 6.20 3.19 -11.64
N ALA A 186 6.82 3.58 -12.77
CA ALA A 186 6.11 4.13 -13.91
C ALA A 186 5.15 3.10 -14.53
N LYS A 187 5.56 1.84 -14.70
CA LYS A 187 4.69 0.74 -15.18
C LYS A 187 3.52 0.47 -14.24
N THR A 188 3.75 0.49 -12.92
CA THR A 188 2.67 0.36 -11.93
C THR A 188 1.69 1.52 -12.05
N ILE A 189 2.18 2.76 -12.15
CA ILE A 189 1.33 3.94 -12.33
C ILE A 189 0.56 3.91 -13.65
N GLU A 190 1.20 3.48 -14.73
CA GLU A 190 0.59 3.34 -16.06
C GLU A 190 -0.51 2.28 -16.04
N PHE A 191 -0.25 1.09 -15.49
CA PHE A 191 -1.27 0.06 -15.29
C PHE A 191 -2.50 0.60 -14.53
N VAL A 192 -2.28 1.32 -13.43
CA VAL A 192 -3.39 1.89 -12.64
C VAL A 192 -4.18 2.90 -13.46
N LYS A 193 -3.51 3.79 -14.18
CA LYS A 193 -4.16 4.80 -15.04
C LYS A 193 -4.98 4.13 -16.13
N ASP A 194 -4.41 3.16 -16.83
CA ASP A 194 -5.07 2.43 -17.91
C ASP A 194 -6.28 1.63 -17.39
N TYR A 195 -6.11 0.95 -16.25
CA TYR A 195 -7.20 0.20 -15.63
C TYR A 195 -8.37 1.11 -15.22
N ILE A 196 -8.06 2.26 -14.61
CA ILE A 196 -9.10 3.25 -14.23
C ILE A 196 -9.80 3.79 -15.47
N GLU A 197 -9.07 4.12 -16.54
CA GLU A 197 -9.67 4.67 -17.77
C GLU A 197 -10.57 3.63 -18.45
N GLN A 198 -10.11 2.38 -18.58
CA GLN A 198 -10.86 1.29 -19.18
C GLN A 198 -12.11 0.88 -18.37
N ASN A 199 -12.07 1.07 -17.05
CA ASN A 199 -13.13 0.64 -16.12
C ASN A 199 -13.80 1.82 -15.41
N ARG A 200 -13.78 3.02 -16.03
CA ARG A 200 -14.25 4.26 -15.41
C ARG A 200 -15.65 4.20 -14.80
N ASN A 201 -16.54 3.38 -15.38
CA ASN A 201 -17.91 3.17 -14.89
C ASN A 201 -17.99 2.40 -13.56
N MET A 202 -16.91 1.72 -13.15
CA MET A 202 -16.80 1.00 -11.87
C MET A 202 -16.25 1.89 -10.73
N PHE A 203 -15.68 3.04 -11.05
CA PHE A 203 -15.07 3.95 -10.07
C PHE A 203 -16.01 5.13 -9.78
N SER A 204 -16.24 5.40 -8.50
CA SER A 204 -17.07 6.53 -8.05
C SER A 204 -16.26 7.64 -7.38
N PHE A 205 -14.98 7.40 -7.10
CA PHE A 205 -14.02 8.23 -6.36
C PHE A 205 -14.54 8.69 -4.98
N MET A 206 -15.42 7.90 -4.38
CA MET A 206 -16.10 8.19 -3.11
C MET A 206 -15.71 7.20 -2.00
N ASN A 207 -15.14 6.04 -2.36
CA ASN A 207 -14.72 5.01 -1.41
C ASN A 207 -13.31 4.55 -1.75
N GLU A 208 -12.32 5.30 -1.23
CA GLU A 208 -10.89 5.09 -1.49
C GLU A 208 -10.45 3.64 -1.17
N ARG A 209 -11.02 3.01 -0.14
CA ARG A 209 -10.69 1.62 0.22
C ARG A 209 -11.23 0.60 -0.78
N PHE A 210 -12.49 0.74 -1.20
CA PHE A 210 -13.07 -0.16 -2.20
C PHE A 210 -12.34 -0.05 -3.54
N GLU A 211 -11.96 1.16 -3.92
CA GLU A 211 -11.22 1.43 -5.16
C GLU A 211 -9.80 0.86 -5.10
N ALA A 212 -9.13 1.00 -3.95
CA ALA A 212 -7.85 0.35 -3.70
C ALA A 212 -7.97 -1.19 -3.78
N GLU A 213 -9.02 -1.79 -3.22
CA GLU A 213 -9.26 -3.24 -3.30
C GLU A 213 -9.54 -3.72 -4.73
N LEU A 214 -10.28 -2.95 -5.54
CA LEU A 214 -10.51 -3.24 -6.97
C LEU A 214 -9.20 -3.19 -7.76
N ILE A 215 -8.43 -2.12 -7.61
CA ILE A 215 -7.13 -1.96 -8.26
C ILE A 215 -6.19 -3.09 -7.83
N LEU A 216 -6.16 -3.44 -6.55
CA LEU A 216 -5.35 -4.54 -6.02
C LEU A 216 -5.75 -5.88 -6.63
N THR A 217 -7.06 -6.14 -6.77
CA THR A 217 -7.57 -7.36 -7.41
C THR A 217 -7.16 -7.42 -8.89
N ALA A 218 -7.20 -6.29 -9.59
CA ALA A 218 -6.73 -6.20 -10.98
C ALA A 218 -5.24 -6.50 -11.10
N PHE A 219 -4.41 -5.99 -10.17
CA PHE A 219 -2.98 -6.30 -10.13
C PHE A 219 -2.71 -7.78 -9.91
N PHE A 220 -3.39 -8.41 -8.94
CA PHE A 220 -3.24 -9.84 -8.68
C PHE A 220 -3.65 -10.69 -9.89
N ASN A 221 -4.76 -10.34 -10.55
CA ASN A 221 -5.17 -10.99 -11.80
C ASN A 221 -4.13 -10.84 -12.90
N HIS A 222 -3.60 -9.62 -13.08
CA HIS A 222 -2.58 -9.34 -14.08
C HIS A 222 -1.32 -10.18 -13.85
N PHE A 223 -0.81 -10.20 -12.62
CA PHE A 223 0.34 -11.02 -12.25
C PHE A 223 0.07 -12.52 -12.42
N TYR A 224 -1.08 -13.01 -11.99
CA TYR A 224 -1.45 -14.41 -12.16
C TYR A 224 -1.57 -14.81 -13.64
N ASN A 225 -2.17 -13.95 -14.48
CA ASN A 225 -2.25 -14.20 -15.91
C ASN A 225 -0.86 -14.21 -16.56
N ASN A 226 0.03 -13.30 -16.18
CA ASN A 226 1.41 -13.30 -16.68
C ASN A 226 2.15 -14.59 -16.29
N TYR A 227 1.96 -15.06 -15.05
CA TYR A 227 2.45 -16.37 -14.63
C TYR A 227 1.90 -17.49 -15.51
N LEU A 228 0.58 -17.57 -15.69
CA LEU A 228 -0.03 -18.61 -16.53
C LEU A 228 0.52 -18.59 -17.97
N ILE A 229 0.68 -17.42 -18.57
CA ILE A 229 1.24 -17.27 -19.93
C ILE A 229 2.69 -17.75 -19.98
N GLU A 230 3.51 -17.39 -18.98
CA GLU A 230 4.93 -17.77 -18.93
C GLU A 230 5.14 -19.28 -18.75
N TYR A 231 4.22 -19.95 -18.04
CA TYR A 231 4.31 -21.39 -17.73
C TYR A 231 3.43 -22.31 -18.61
N SER A 232 2.67 -21.74 -19.57
CA SER A 232 1.90 -22.52 -20.56
C SER A 232 2.57 -22.62 -21.94
N VAL A 233 3.83 -22.19 -22.04
CA VAL A 233 4.73 -22.31 -23.20
C VAL A 233 5.80 -23.36 -22.91
#